data_AF-A0A4Z1KUL0-F1
#
_entry.id   AF-A0A4Z1KUL0-F1
#
_cell.length_a   1.000
_cell.length_b   1.000
_cell.length_c   1.000
_cell.angle_alpha   90.00
_cell.angle_beta   90.00
_cell.angle_gamma   90.00
#
_symmetry.space_group_name_H-M   'P 1'
#
loop_
_entity.id
_entity.type
_entity.pdbx_description
1 polymer ?
#
loop_
_entity_poly.entity_id
_entity_poly.type
_entity_poly.pdbx_seq_one_letter_code
_entity_poly.pdbx_strand_id
1 'polypeptide(L)'
;MLTPSTSSLVLLLPASSGDRSCALDNSTACAPVHLIIARGTTEGYPGTLESLIGLIMDANPGTDYESVIYPATDETSTNSYAEGLVAAKDQFTAYAESCEDSKIIFLAYSQMRCLSMRCRI
;
A
#
# COMPACT_ATOMS: atom_id res chain seq x y z
N MET A 1 68.89 -13.51 3.23
CA MET A 1 67.62 -14.10 2.76
C MET A 1 66.62 -14.00 3.90
N LEU A 2 65.73 -12.99 3.91
CA LEU A 2 64.61 -12.89 4.84
C LEU A 2 63.47 -12.17 4.09
N THR A 3 62.43 -12.92 3.74
CA THR A 3 61.17 -12.39 3.17
C THR A 3 60.16 -12.16 4.28
N PRO A 4 59.35 -11.08 4.26
CA PRO A 4 58.22 -10.95 5.16
C PRO A 4 57.00 -11.65 4.54
N SER A 5 56.39 -12.56 5.30
CA SER A 5 55.11 -13.18 4.95
C SER A 5 53.99 -12.25 5.43
N THR A 6 53.34 -11.56 4.52
CA THR A 6 52.14 -10.74 4.82
C THR A 6 50.91 -11.65 4.79
N SER A 7 50.31 -11.85 5.96
CA SER A 7 49.06 -12.61 6.12
C SER A 7 47.89 -11.67 5.86
N SER A 8 47.23 -11.81 4.70
CA SER A 8 46.02 -11.07 4.35
C SER A 8 44.81 -11.74 4.98
N LEU A 9 44.17 -11.08 5.95
CA LEU A 9 42.88 -11.48 6.49
C LEU A 9 41.77 -11.03 5.52
N VAL A 10 41.09 -11.97 4.88
CA VAL A 10 39.89 -11.71 4.07
C VAL A 10 38.67 -11.79 4.98
N LEU A 11 38.02 -10.65 5.24
CA LEU A 11 36.70 -10.62 5.88
C LEU A 11 35.64 -11.01 4.85
N LEU A 12 35.01 -12.18 5.01
CA LEU A 12 33.78 -12.53 4.28
C LEU A 12 32.58 -11.92 5.00
N LEU A 13 31.96 -10.90 4.40
CA LEU A 13 30.63 -10.45 4.81
C LEU A 13 29.58 -11.45 4.29
N PRO A 14 28.64 -11.91 5.13
CA PRO A 14 27.51 -12.69 4.67
C PRO A 14 26.58 -11.77 3.86
N ALA A 15 26.44 -12.07 2.57
CA ALA A 15 25.38 -11.50 1.75
C ALA A 15 24.06 -12.16 2.17
N SER A 16 23.24 -11.47 2.96
CA SER A 16 21.87 -11.88 3.21
C SER A 16 21.03 -11.55 1.99
N SER A 17 20.88 -12.51 1.08
CA SER A 17 19.83 -12.50 0.06
C SER A 17 18.50 -12.79 0.77
N GLY A 18 17.88 -11.74 1.31
CA GLY A 18 16.48 -11.83 1.70
C GLY A 18 15.65 -11.81 0.43
N ASP A 19 15.20 -12.98 -0.05
CA ASP A 19 14.09 -13.06 -0.98
C ASP A 19 12.87 -12.45 -0.28
N ARG A 20 12.63 -11.17 -0.55
CA ARG A 20 11.38 -10.50 -0.18
C ARG A 20 10.32 -11.04 -1.12
N SER A 21 9.69 -12.15 -0.77
CA SER A 21 8.35 -12.42 -1.31
C SER A 21 7.49 -11.20 -0.95
N CYS A 22 7.03 -10.45 -1.94
CA CYS A 22 6.02 -9.40 -1.77
C CYS A 22 4.69 -10.09 -1.41
N ALA A 23 4.57 -10.54 -0.17
CA ALA A 23 3.27 -10.72 0.43
C ALA A 23 2.63 -9.33 0.48
N LEU A 24 1.34 -9.25 0.12
CA LEU A 24 0.56 -8.04 0.30
C LEU A 24 0.64 -7.62 1.78
N ASP A 25 1.22 -6.44 2.03
CA ASP A 25 1.43 -5.92 3.37
C ASP A 25 0.34 -4.91 3.71
N ASN A 26 -0.62 -5.35 4.52
CA ASN A 26 -1.66 -4.47 5.04
C ASN A 26 -1.11 -3.72 6.26
N SER A 27 -0.70 -2.48 6.06
CA SER A 27 0.03 -1.69 7.06
C SER A 27 -0.32 -0.21 6.93
N THR A 28 -0.19 0.51 8.05
CA THR A 28 -0.25 1.98 8.10
C THR A 28 1.07 2.57 8.60
N ALA A 29 2.13 1.77 8.64
CA ALA A 29 3.48 2.26 8.87
C ALA A 29 3.96 3.08 7.67
N CYS A 30 4.91 4.00 7.88
CA CYS A 30 5.39 4.82 6.76
C CYS A 30 6.19 3.99 5.76
N ALA A 31 5.71 3.97 4.52
CA ALA A 31 6.35 3.38 3.36
C ALA A 31 6.64 4.45 2.28
N PRO A 32 7.73 4.30 1.48
CA PRO A 32 8.02 5.22 0.38
C PRO A 32 6.85 5.45 -0.59
N VAL A 33 6.05 4.41 -0.81
CA VAL A 33 4.79 4.45 -1.56
C VAL A 33 3.73 3.71 -0.74
N HIS A 34 2.57 4.33 -0.57
CA HIS A 34 1.45 3.78 0.19
C HIS A 34 0.19 3.76 -0.65
N LEU A 35 -0.44 2.60 -0.75
CA LEU A 35 -1.68 2.43 -1.52
C LEU A 35 -2.88 2.47 -0.60
N ILE A 36 -3.82 3.38 -0.86
CA ILE A 36 -5.13 3.38 -0.21
C ILE A 36 -6.15 2.85 -1.21
N ILE A 37 -6.81 1.75 -0.88
CA ILE A 37 -7.67 1.02 -1.83
C ILE A 37 -9.12 0.99 -1.37
N ALA A 38 -10.02 1.43 -2.25
CA ALA A 38 -11.46 1.28 -2.08
C ALA A 38 -12.03 0.20 -3.01
N ARG A 39 -12.59 -0.84 -2.40
CA ARG A 39 -13.25 -1.96 -3.09
C ARG A 39 -14.57 -1.55 -3.79
N GLY A 40 -15.16 -2.46 -4.52
CA GLY A 40 -16.50 -2.30 -5.11
C GLY A 40 -17.62 -2.72 -4.16
N THR A 41 -18.86 -2.42 -4.53
CA THR A 41 -20.06 -2.91 -3.82
C THR A 41 -20.03 -4.43 -3.69
N THR A 42 -20.40 -4.93 -2.52
CA THR A 42 -20.49 -6.34 -2.09
C THR A 42 -19.18 -7.13 -2.10
N GLU A 43 -18.03 -6.48 -2.30
CA GLU A 43 -16.73 -7.14 -2.24
C GLU A 43 -16.26 -7.34 -0.80
N GLY A 44 -15.48 -8.40 -0.57
CA GLY A 44 -14.62 -8.52 0.62
C GLY A 44 -13.34 -7.71 0.48
N TYR A 45 -12.58 -7.55 1.56
CA TYR A 45 -11.26 -6.92 1.50
C TYR A 45 -10.19 -7.84 0.91
N PRO A 46 -9.23 -7.32 0.11
CA PRO A 46 -9.10 -5.93 -0.38
C PRO A 46 -9.93 -5.63 -1.64
N GLY A 47 -10.64 -6.64 -2.19
CA GLY A 47 -11.52 -6.52 -3.35
C GLY A 47 -10.84 -6.88 -4.66
N THR A 48 -11.51 -6.62 -5.79
CA THR A 48 -11.02 -7.00 -7.13
C THR A 48 -9.66 -6.36 -7.49
N LEU A 49 -9.28 -5.27 -6.82
CA LEU A 49 -8.00 -4.58 -7.04
C LEU A 49 -6.77 -5.34 -6.52
N GLU A 50 -6.94 -6.45 -5.79
CA GLU A 50 -5.85 -7.24 -5.19
C GLU A 50 -4.71 -7.55 -6.18
N SER A 51 -5.05 -8.06 -7.35
CA SER A 51 -4.07 -8.39 -8.39
C SER A 51 -3.29 -7.18 -8.92
N LEU A 52 -3.96 -6.02 -9.05
CA LEU A 52 -3.31 -4.79 -9.48
C LEU A 52 -2.34 -4.27 -8.42
N ILE A 53 -2.72 -4.34 -7.15
CA ILE A 53 -1.88 -3.94 -6.02
C ILE A 53 -0.64 -4.81 -5.96
N GLY A 54 -0.79 -6.13 -6.12
CA GLY A 54 0.34 -7.06 -6.19
C GLY A 54 1.35 -6.65 -7.27
N LEU A 55 0.88 -6.33 -8.48
CA LEU A 55 1.74 -5.85 -9.56
C LEU A 55 2.44 -4.51 -9.24
N ILE A 56 1.77 -3.59 -8.53
CA ILE A 56 2.36 -2.32 -8.13
C ILE A 56 3.44 -2.56 -7.07
N MET A 57 3.18 -3.40 -6.07
CA MET A 57 4.14 -3.73 -5.02
C MET A 57 5.36 -4.47 -5.57
N ASP A 58 5.16 -5.42 -6.50
CA ASP A 58 6.24 -6.13 -7.18
C ASP A 58 7.15 -5.18 -7.97
N ALA A 59 6.55 -4.18 -8.64
CA ALA A 59 7.30 -3.19 -9.41
C ALA A 59 7.97 -2.11 -8.54
N ASN A 60 7.52 -1.93 -7.29
CA ASN A 60 7.96 -0.86 -6.41
C ASN A 60 8.30 -1.42 -5.01
N PRO A 61 9.51 -1.96 -4.80
CA PRO A 61 9.89 -2.56 -3.52
C PRO A 61 9.76 -1.59 -2.35
N GLY A 62 9.17 -2.08 -1.24
CA GLY A 62 8.91 -1.27 -0.04
C GLY A 62 7.58 -0.52 -0.08
N THR A 63 6.75 -0.76 -1.09
CA THR A 63 5.36 -0.31 -1.12
C THR A 63 4.50 -1.14 -0.19
N ASP A 64 3.56 -0.50 0.51
CA ASP A 64 2.53 -1.16 1.31
C ASP A 64 1.12 -0.69 0.91
N TYR A 65 0.09 -1.21 1.59
CA TYR A 65 -1.28 -0.80 1.33
C TYR A 65 -2.20 -0.82 2.55
N GLU A 66 -3.25 -0.01 2.51
CA GLU A 66 -4.41 -0.13 3.37
C GLU A 66 -5.72 -0.16 2.57
N SER A 67 -6.76 -0.74 3.16
CA SER A 67 -8.10 -0.72 2.57
C SER A 67 -8.95 0.37 3.21
N VAL A 68 -9.80 1.02 2.41
CA VAL A 68 -10.81 1.93 2.93
C VAL A 68 -11.82 1.15 3.74
N ILE A 69 -12.01 1.54 5.01
CA ILE A 69 -12.94 0.84 5.90
C ILE A 69 -14.34 1.44 5.78
N TYR A 70 -15.24 0.73 5.09
CA TYR A 70 -16.62 1.18 4.84
C TYR A 70 -17.53 0.00 4.46
N PRO A 71 -18.87 0.16 4.50
CA PRO A 71 -19.82 -0.95 4.30
C PRO A 71 -19.70 -1.66 2.95
N ALA A 72 -19.45 -0.91 1.86
CA ALA A 72 -19.51 -1.39 0.49
C ALA A 72 -20.80 -2.17 0.16
N THR A 73 -21.93 -1.62 0.56
CA THR A 73 -23.26 -2.19 0.26
C THR A 73 -24.02 -1.30 -0.69
N ASP A 74 -25.17 -1.79 -1.15
CA ASP A 74 -26.13 -1.03 -1.93
C ASP A 74 -26.65 0.15 -1.09
N GLU A 75 -26.87 1.31 -1.74
CA GLU A 75 -27.29 2.57 -1.10
C GLU A 75 -28.77 2.57 -0.63
N THR A 76 -29.39 1.39 -0.55
CA THR A 76 -30.81 1.22 -0.21
C THR A 76 -31.04 1.17 1.30
N SER A 77 -30.05 0.72 2.07
CA SER A 77 -30.16 0.50 3.52
C SER A 77 -29.11 1.26 4.34
N THR A 78 -28.03 1.72 3.72
CA THR A 78 -26.95 2.53 4.30
C THR A 78 -26.51 3.58 3.29
N ASN A 79 -25.87 4.65 3.75
CA ASN A 79 -25.20 5.61 2.86
C ASN A 79 -23.73 5.20 2.68
N SER A 80 -23.54 3.99 2.16
CA SER A 80 -22.23 3.32 2.02
C SER A 80 -21.25 4.22 1.29
N TYR A 81 -21.70 4.91 0.24
CA TYR A 81 -20.87 5.84 -0.51
C TYR A 81 -20.39 7.03 0.33
N ALA A 82 -21.28 7.71 1.06
CA ALA A 82 -20.87 8.87 1.88
C ALA A 82 -19.98 8.44 3.06
N GLU A 83 -20.29 7.32 3.70
CA GLU A 83 -19.44 6.76 4.76
C GLU A 83 -18.04 6.40 4.23
N GLY A 84 -17.98 5.78 3.05
CA GLY A 84 -16.73 5.52 2.35
C GLY A 84 -15.94 6.79 2.06
N LEU A 85 -16.60 7.88 1.66
CA LEU A 85 -15.93 9.15 1.36
C LEU A 85 -15.29 9.76 2.59
N VAL A 86 -16.00 9.72 3.72
CA VAL A 86 -15.48 10.19 5.00
C VAL A 86 -14.31 9.33 5.44
N ALA A 87 -14.46 8.00 5.43
CA ALA A 87 -13.41 7.07 5.83
C ALA A 87 -12.14 7.22 4.98
N ALA A 88 -12.27 7.25 3.66
CA ALA A 88 -11.14 7.39 2.75
C ALA A 88 -10.42 8.73 2.93
N LYS A 89 -11.17 9.82 3.13
CA LYS A 89 -10.59 11.14 3.40
C LYS A 89 -9.86 11.14 4.73
N ASP A 90 -10.44 10.58 5.78
CA ASP A 90 -9.84 10.53 7.11
C ASP A 90 -8.56 9.68 7.12
N GLN A 91 -8.57 8.53 6.44
CA GLN A 91 -7.37 7.69 6.25
C GLN A 91 -6.29 8.40 5.44
N PHE A 92 -6.65 9.02 4.31
CA PHE A 92 -5.71 9.80 3.51
C PHE A 92 -5.08 10.94 4.31
N THR A 93 -5.89 11.71 5.05
CA THR A 93 -5.40 12.80 5.89
C THR A 93 -4.50 12.29 7.00
N ALA A 94 -4.92 11.24 7.73
CA ALA A 94 -4.12 10.66 8.80
C ALA A 94 -2.75 10.17 8.29
N TYR A 95 -2.73 9.47 7.16
CA TYR A 95 -1.48 8.95 6.59
C TYR A 95 -0.57 10.08 6.08
N ALA A 96 -1.14 11.09 5.40
CA ALA A 96 -0.39 12.24 4.91
C ALA A 96 0.24 13.06 6.07
N GLU A 97 -0.46 13.15 7.21
CA GLU A 97 0.05 13.82 8.42
C GLU A 97 1.11 12.99 9.14
N SER A 98 0.99 11.65 9.17
CA SER A 98 1.97 10.80 9.85
C SER A 98 3.24 10.55 9.02
N CYS A 99 3.15 10.61 7.70
CA CYS A 99 4.18 10.13 6.78
C CYS A 99 4.43 11.13 5.64
N GLU A 100 4.89 12.34 5.99
CA GLU A 100 5.05 13.48 5.08
C GLU A 100 5.90 13.21 3.82
N ASP A 101 6.88 12.31 3.90
CA ASP A 101 7.78 11.96 2.78
C ASP A 101 7.21 10.87 1.85
N SER A 102 6.07 10.29 2.20
CA SER A 102 5.50 9.14 1.49
C SER A 102 4.66 9.57 0.30
N LYS A 103 4.69 8.79 -0.78
CA LYS A 103 3.80 8.98 -1.93
C LYS A 103 2.54 8.16 -1.76
N ILE A 104 1.37 8.80 -1.79
CA ILE A 104 0.08 8.12 -1.66
C ILE A 104 -0.52 7.86 -3.04
N ILE A 105 -0.96 6.62 -3.29
CA ILE A 105 -1.72 6.23 -4.48
C ILE A 105 -3.11 5.79 -4.03
N PHE A 106 -4.15 6.48 -4.51
CA PHE A 106 -5.54 6.12 -4.21
C PHE A 106 -6.15 5.32 -5.37
N LEU A 107 -6.49 4.06 -5.12
CA LEU A 107 -7.13 3.17 -6.09
C LEU A 107 -8.59 2.93 -5.68
N ALA A 108 -9.52 3.10 -6.61
CA ALA A 108 -10.93 2.94 -6.33
C ALA A 108 -11.65 2.20 -7.46
N TYR A 109 -12.47 1.21 -7.10
CA TYR A 109 -13.25 0.43 -8.05
C TYR A 109 -14.77 0.65 -7.88
N SER A 110 -15.49 0.66 -9.00
CA SER A 110 -16.96 0.72 -9.06
C SER A 110 -17.58 1.87 -8.22
N GLN A 111 -18.16 1.59 -7.05
CA GLN A 111 -18.87 2.54 -6.18
C GLN A 111 -18.01 3.75 -5.81
N MET A 112 -16.72 3.51 -5.55
CA MET A 112 -15.83 4.54 -5.04
C MET A 112 -15.08 5.32 -6.14
N ARG A 113 -15.32 5.03 -7.43
CA ARG A 113 -14.61 5.67 -8.55
C ARG A 113 -14.71 7.20 -8.54
N CYS A 114 -15.82 7.71 -8.02
CA CYS A 114 -16.15 9.13 -7.93
C CYS A 114 -15.24 9.90 -6.97
N LEU A 115 -14.60 9.23 -5.99
CA LEU A 115 -13.60 9.87 -5.10
C LEU A 115 -12.26 10.07 -5.83
N SER A 116 -11.84 9.08 -6.63
CA SER A 116 -10.56 9.13 -7.36
C SER A 116 -10.58 10.15 -8.50
N MET A 117 -11.75 10.40 -9.09
CA MET A 117 -11.94 11.36 -10.18
C MET A 117 -12.85 12.46 -9.67
N ARG A 118 -12.36 13.67 -9.40
CA ARG A 118 -13.16 14.85 -9.01
C ARG A 118 -14.49 14.92 -9.77
N CYS A 119 -15.54 14.30 -9.24
CA CYS A 119 -16.83 14.26 -9.86
C CYS A 119 -17.71 15.24 -9.11
N ARG A 120 -18.19 16.26 -9.82
CA ARG A 120 -19.41 16.94 -9.41
C ARG A 120 -20.53 15.91 -9.54
N ILE A 121 -21.14 15.55 -8.40
CA ILE A 121 -22.44 14.90 -8.35
C ILE A 121 -23.49 15.93 -8.77
#